data_AF-A0A9K3HT24-F1
#
_entry.id   AF-A0A9K3HT24-F1
#
_cell.length_a   1.000
_cell.length_b   1.000
_cell.length_c   1.000
_cell.angle_alpha   90.00
_cell.angle_beta   90.00
_cell.angle_gamma   90.00
#
_symmetry.space_group_name_H-M   'P 1'
#
loop_
_entity.id
_entity.type
_entity.pdbx_description
1 polymer ?
#
loop_
_entity_poly.entity_id
_entity_poly.type
_entity_poly.pdbx_seq_one_letter_code
_entity_poly.pdbx_strand_id
1 'polypeptide(L)'
;MAMDLDESSRIGARSGPEIELEVVPKGVSCQNRIKGFSFEDNRLMNGNWVQEPNKDVILLFFRILALCHTAIPELNEETGMYNYEAESPDEGAFLIAAREFGFAYCKRTQSSIFVRERHIPSQEPIEREFKLLNILDFTSKRKRMSVIVQDESGHILLLCKGADRSDHP
;
A
#
# COMPACT_ATOMS: atom_id res chain seq x y z
N MET A 1 -28.14 -79.94 -22.42
CA MET A 1 -26.67 -80.04 -22.40
C MET A 1 -26.12 -78.63 -22.30
N ALA A 2 -25.30 -78.37 -21.25
CA ALA A 2 -24.63 -77.11 -20.84
C ALA A 2 -25.58 -75.95 -20.51
N MET A 3 -25.73 -75.38 -19.29
CA MET A 3 -24.85 -75.04 -18.14
C MET A 3 -23.69 -74.10 -18.50
N ASP A 4 -23.80 -72.84 -18.07
CA ASP A 4 -22.79 -71.96 -17.41
C ASP A 4 -23.50 -70.60 -17.12
N LEU A 5 -23.78 -70.21 -15.86
CA LEU A 5 -22.96 -69.45 -14.89
C LEU A 5 -22.52 -68.09 -15.48
N ASP A 6 -22.88 -66.92 -14.93
CA ASP A 6 -22.43 -66.44 -13.62
C ASP A 6 -23.28 -65.27 -13.05
N GLU A 7 -23.61 -65.45 -11.78
CA GLU A 7 -23.75 -64.54 -10.62
C GLU A 7 -23.87 -63.00 -10.78
N SER A 8 -24.94 -62.43 -10.19
CA SER A 8 -24.93 -61.06 -9.66
C SER A 8 -25.75 -61.01 -8.38
N SER A 9 -25.08 -61.28 -7.27
CA SER A 9 -25.59 -61.18 -5.91
C SER A 9 -25.47 -59.74 -5.38
N ARG A 10 -26.59 -59.22 -4.89
CA ARG A 10 -26.66 -58.04 -4.01
C ARG A 10 -26.16 -58.44 -2.63
N ILE A 11 -25.48 -57.52 -1.92
CA ILE A 11 -25.86 -56.97 -0.60
C ILE A 11 -24.65 -56.25 0.05
N GLY A 12 -24.85 -54.96 0.36
CA GLY A 12 -24.56 -54.39 1.69
C GLY A 12 -23.15 -53.87 1.98
N ALA A 13 -22.96 -52.55 1.88
CA ALA A 13 -21.94 -51.84 2.67
C ALA A 13 -22.46 -50.46 3.12
N ARG A 14 -22.96 -50.45 4.36
CA ARG A 14 -22.93 -49.43 5.42
C ARG A 14 -22.83 -47.94 5.03
N SER A 15 -23.84 -47.21 5.52
CA SER A 15 -23.89 -45.77 5.78
C SER A 15 -22.66 -45.21 6.50
N GLY A 16 -22.03 -44.20 5.89
CA GLY A 16 -21.31 -43.13 6.59
C GLY A 16 -22.05 -41.82 6.36
N PRO A 17 -21.93 -40.80 7.22
CA PRO A 17 -22.58 -39.52 6.97
C PRO A 17 -21.86 -38.85 5.80
N GLU A 18 -22.60 -38.58 4.73
CA GLU A 18 -22.19 -37.68 3.68
C GLU A 18 -22.18 -36.28 4.30
N ILE A 19 -20.99 -35.72 4.51
CA ILE A 19 -20.83 -34.34 4.95
C ILE A 19 -21.22 -33.48 3.74
N GLU A 20 -22.46 -33.00 3.72
CA GLU A 20 -22.82 -31.86 2.88
C GLU A 20 -21.94 -30.68 3.31
N LEU A 21 -20.92 -30.39 2.51
CA LEU A 21 -20.23 -29.12 2.56
C LEU A 21 -21.22 -28.06 2.10
N GLU A 22 -21.87 -27.41 3.06
CA GLU A 22 -22.54 -26.14 2.82
C GLU A 22 -21.53 -25.20 2.15
N VAL A 23 -21.77 -24.92 0.88
CA VAL A 23 -21.03 -23.89 0.15
C VAL A 23 -21.42 -22.57 0.79
N VAL A 24 -20.65 -22.15 1.80
CA VAL A 24 -20.66 -20.77 2.27
C VAL A 24 -20.40 -19.93 1.03
N PRO A 25 -21.31 -19.02 0.64
CA PRO A 25 -21.03 -18.13 -0.47
C PRO A 25 -19.80 -17.34 -0.06
N LYS A 26 -18.64 -17.66 -0.65
CA LYS A 26 -17.50 -16.77 -0.63
C LYS A 26 -17.99 -15.52 -1.34
N GLY A 27 -18.40 -14.54 -0.54
CA GLY A 27 -18.58 -13.18 -0.98
C GLY A 27 -17.36 -12.86 -1.84
N VAL A 28 -17.63 -12.52 -3.09
CA VAL A 28 -16.62 -12.09 -4.03
C VAL A 28 -16.07 -10.77 -3.50
N SER A 29 -15.03 -10.83 -2.70
CA SER A 29 -14.01 -9.79 -2.67
C SER A 29 -12.71 -10.45 -3.07
N CYS A 30 -12.42 -10.38 -4.37
CA CYS A 30 -11.08 -10.62 -4.88
C CYS A 30 -10.21 -9.50 -4.28
N GLN A 31 -9.73 -9.67 -3.04
CA GLN A 31 -8.69 -8.81 -2.52
C GLN A 31 -7.47 -9.10 -3.39
N ASN A 32 -7.22 -8.22 -4.37
CA ASN A 32 -5.94 -8.17 -5.05
C ASN A 32 -4.90 -7.88 -3.97
N ARG A 33 -4.34 -8.93 -3.35
CA ARG A 33 -3.28 -8.77 -2.36
C ARG A 33 -2.10 -8.14 -3.07
N ILE A 34 -1.83 -6.89 -2.73
CA ILE A 34 -0.76 -6.12 -3.33
C ILE A 34 0.54 -6.68 -2.79
N LYS A 35 1.41 -7.11 -3.70
CA LYS A 35 2.69 -7.72 -3.33
C LYS A 35 3.47 -6.74 -2.46
N GLY A 36 3.77 -7.13 -1.22
CA GLY A 36 4.49 -6.29 -0.25
C GLY A 36 3.62 -5.38 0.62
N PHE A 37 2.29 -5.45 0.53
CA PHE A 37 1.38 -4.69 1.39
C PHE A 37 0.27 -5.60 1.96
N SER A 38 0.28 -5.78 3.28
CA SER A 38 -0.70 -6.61 4.01
C SER A 38 -1.27 -5.87 5.22
N PHE A 39 -1.31 -4.54 5.16
CA PHE A 39 -1.81 -3.70 6.25
C PHE A 39 -3.34 -3.60 6.17
N GLU A 40 -4.01 -3.80 7.30
CA GLU A 40 -5.46 -3.69 7.42
C GLU A 40 -5.80 -2.93 8.72
N ASP A 41 -6.35 -1.72 8.59
CA ASP A 41 -6.94 -0.97 9.71
C ASP A 41 -8.16 -0.19 9.20
N ASN A 42 -9.35 -0.50 9.73
CA ASN A 42 -10.60 0.12 9.29
C ASN A 42 -10.63 1.64 9.51
N ARG A 43 -9.85 2.19 10.44
CA ARG A 43 -9.77 3.63 10.69
C ARG A 43 -8.97 4.35 9.63
N LEU A 44 -8.00 3.68 9.02
CA LEU A 44 -7.06 4.31 8.08
C LEU A 44 -7.36 3.97 6.62
N MET A 45 -7.87 2.77 6.36
CA MET A 45 -8.10 2.27 5.00
C MET A 45 -9.31 2.93 4.33
N ASN A 46 -9.35 2.86 3.00
CA ASN A 46 -10.48 3.35 2.18
C ASN A 46 -10.84 4.83 2.40
N GLY A 47 -9.85 5.65 2.80
CA GLY A 47 -10.06 7.08 3.07
C GLY A 47 -10.69 7.39 4.44
N ASN A 48 -10.88 6.38 5.30
CA ASN A 48 -11.48 6.60 6.62
C ASN A 48 -10.62 7.50 7.52
N TRP A 49 -9.32 7.60 7.26
CA TRP A 49 -8.42 8.49 8.01
C TRP A 49 -8.84 9.96 7.99
N VAL A 50 -9.61 10.39 6.99
CA VAL A 50 -10.16 11.76 6.88
C VAL A 50 -11.17 12.07 8.00
N GLN A 51 -11.78 11.03 8.58
CA GLN A 51 -12.77 11.13 9.66
C GLN A 51 -12.13 11.10 11.06
N GLU A 52 -10.84 10.76 11.15
CA GLU A 52 -10.13 10.70 12.42
C GLU A 52 -9.89 12.11 12.99
N PRO A 53 -9.91 12.27 14.33
CA PRO A 53 -9.75 13.58 14.96
C PRO A 53 -8.41 14.26 14.66
N ASN A 54 -7.38 13.47 14.34
CA ASN A 54 -6.02 13.90 14.03
C ASN A 54 -5.68 13.77 12.53
N LYS A 55 -6.68 13.88 11.64
CA LYS A 55 -6.52 13.77 10.18
C LYS A 55 -5.37 14.61 9.60
N ASP A 56 -5.09 15.80 10.12
CA ASP A 56 -4.04 16.67 9.60
C ASP A 56 -2.64 16.10 9.89
N VAL A 57 -2.47 15.44 11.05
CA VAL A 57 -1.24 14.73 11.40
C VAL A 57 -1.09 13.48 10.53
N ILE A 58 -2.18 12.76 10.30
CA ILE A 58 -2.18 11.57 9.43
C ILE A 58 -1.86 11.96 7.98
N LEU A 59 -2.42 13.06 7.48
CA LEU A 59 -2.11 13.63 6.18
C LEU A 59 -0.61 13.92 6.05
N LEU A 60 -0.03 14.60 7.05
CA LEU A 60 1.41 14.87 7.06
C LEU A 60 2.23 13.58 7.12
N PHE A 61 1.79 12.58 7.88
CA PHE A 61 2.45 11.27 7.94
C PHE A 61 2.51 10.60 6.57
N PHE A 62 1.40 10.50 5.85
CA PHE A 62 1.40 9.90 4.50
C PHE A 62 2.20 10.73 3.49
N ARG A 63 2.18 12.06 3.62
CA ARG A 63 3.06 12.94 2.83
C ARG A 63 4.54 12.72 3.13
N ILE A 64 4.93 12.45 4.37
CA ILE A 64 6.33 12.09 4.70
C ILE A 64 6.73 10.82 3.93
N LEU A 65 5.88 9.79 3.90
CA LEU A 65 6.15 8.56 3.15
C LEU A 65 6.30 8.82 1.64
N ALA A 66 5.45 9.69 1.07
CA ALA A 66 5.40 10.00 -0.35
C ALA A 66 6.40 11.07 -0.84
N LEU A 67 7.07 11.81 0.06
CA LEU A 67 7.95 12.92 -0.31
C LEU A 67 9.39 12.75 0.19
N CYS A 68 9.61 12.08 1.32
CA CYS A 68 10.93 11.98 1.96
C CYS A 68 11.66 10.72 1.48
N HIS A 69 12.05 10.64 0.21
CA HIS A 69 12.81 9.53 -0.38
C HIS A 69 13.60 9.99 -1.62
N THR A 70 14.50 9.15 -2.15
CA THR A 70 15.19 9.42 -3.44
C THR A 70 14.76 8.54 -4.61
N ALA A 71 13.80 7.63 -4.37
CA ALA A 71 13.31 6.68 -5.37
C ALA A 71 12.85 7.30 -6.71
N ILE A 72 12.94 6.50 -7.76
CA ILE A 72 12.53 6.83 -9.13
C ILE A 72 11.18 6.13 -9.41
N PRO A 73 10.13 6.86 -9.83
CA PRO A 73 8.84 6.29 -10.17
C PRO A 73 8.84 5.81 -11.62
N GLU A 74 8.29 4.61 -11.84
CA GLU A 74 8.10 4.01 -13.15
C GLU A 74 6.62 3.73 -13.38
N LEU A 75 6.02 4.35 -14.39
CA LEU A 75 4.63 4.08 -14.73
C LEU A 75 4.54 2.74 -15.47
N ASN A 76 3.79 1.80 -14.91
CA ASN A 76 3.40 0.60 -15.61
C ASN A 76 2.19 0.92 -16.50
N GLU A 77 2.39 0.96 -17.82
CA GLU A 77 1.34 1.34 -18.79
C GLU A 77 0.18 0.35 -18.86
N GLU A 78 0.42 -0.93 -18.54
CA GLU A 78 -0.62 -1.98 -18.57
C GLU A 78 -1.61 -1.85 -17.41
N THR A 79 -1.11 -1.51 -16.23
CA THR A 79 -1.89 -1.41 -14.98
C THR A 79 -2.27 0.02 -14.61
N GLY A 80 -1.59 1.02 -15.18
CA GLY A 80 -1.71 2.42 -14.81
C GLY A 80 -1.14 2.76 -13.42
N MET A 81 -0.39 1.84 -12.80
CA MET A 81 0.19 1.99 -11.46
C MET A 81 1.68 2.32 -11.50
N TYR A 82 2.18 3.01 -10.48
CA TYR A 82 3.61 3.31 -10.34
C TYR A 82 4.35 2.20 -9.59
N ASN A 83 5.44 1.72 -10.18
CA ASN A 83 6.50 0.98 -9.51
C ASN A 83 7.61 1.95 -9.06
N TYR A 84 8.42 1.53 -8.10
CA TYR A 84 9.43 2.40 -7.49
C TYR A 84 10.78 1.71 -7.45
N GLU A 85 11.76 2.25 -8.16
CA GLU A 85 13.17 1.90 -7.99
C GLU A 85 13.75 2.71 -6.84
N ALA A 86 14.12 2.04 -5.75
CA ALA A 86 14.59 2.70 -4.54
C ALA A 86 15.96 2.17 -4.10
N GLU A 87 16.75 3.02 -3.46
CA GLU A 87 18.10 2.67 -2.98
C GLU A 87 18.08 1.68 -1.80
N SER A 88 16.92 1.54 -1.13
CA SER A 88 16.73 0.58 -0.05
C SER A 88 15.30 -0.01 -0.07
N PRO A 89 15.12 -1.24 0.45
CA PRO A 89 13.80 -1.88 0.50
C PRO A 89 12.79 -1.08 1.36
N ASP A 90 13.27 -0.40 2.41
CA ASP A 90 12.40 0.39 3.30
C ASP A 90 11.78 1.58 2.56
N GLU A 91 12.54 2.25 1.70
CA GLU A 91 12.00 3.34 0.88
C GLU A 91 10.92 2.86 -0.08
N GLY A 92 11.15 1.71 -0.75
CA GLY A 92 10.15 1.10 -1.62
C GLY A 92 8.87 0.73 -0.87
N ALA A 93 9.00 0.14 0.33
CA ALA A 93 7.86 -0.22 1.16
C ALA A 93 7.02 1.00 1.60
N PHE A 94 7.68 2.11 1.98
CA PHE A 94 6.98 3.35 2.34
C PHE A 94 6.20 3.94 1.16
N LEU A 95 6.77 3.92 -0.05
CA LEU A 95 6.10 4.40 -1.25
C LEU A 95 4.91 3.55 -1.65
N ILE A 96 5.05 2.22 -1.55
CA ILE A 96 3.92 1.30 -1.76
C ILE A 96 2.81 1.60 -0.75
N ALA A 97 3.15 1.72 0.54
CA ALA A 97 2.17 2.05 1.57
C ALA A 97 1.48 3.40 1.30
N ALA A 98 2.25 4.45 0.99
CA ALA A 98 1.71 5.76 0.67
C ALA A 98 0.71 5.69 -0.49
N ARG A 99 1.05 4.98 -1.58
CA ARG A 99 0.16 4.76 -2.72
C ARG A 99 -1.14 4.07 -2.30
N GLU A 100 -1.07 3.05 -1.45
CA GLU A 100 -2.27 2.34 -0.97
C GLU A 100 -3.18 3.20 -0.07
N PHE A 101 -2.61 4.19 0.62
CA PHE A 101 -3.38 5.21 1.34
C PHE A 101 -3.83 6.39 0.45
N GLY A 102 -3.59 6.31 -0.87
CA GLY A 102 -4.02 7.32 -1.84
C GLY A 102 -3.02 8.44 -2.08
N PHE A 103 -1.74 8.27 -1.73
CA PHE A 103 -0.66 9.25 -1.92
C PHE A 103 0.39 8.69 -2.88
N ALA A 104 0.04 8.62 -4.17
CA ALA A 104 0.93 8.04 -5.17
C ALA A 104 1.99 9.04 -5.61
N TYR A 105 3.27 8.75 -5.33
CA TYR A 105 4.39 9.47 -5.92
C TYR A 105 4.46 9.19 -7.41
N CYS A 106 4.43 10.23 -8.24
CA CYS A 106 4.27 10.10 -9.69
C CYS A 106 5.53 10.50 -10.47
N LYS A 107 6.18 11.59 -10.06
CA LYS A 107 7.30 12.19 -10.79
C LYS A 107 8.13 13.07 -9.87
N ARG A 108 9.42 13.17 -10.15
CA ARG A 108 10.31 14.18 -9.60
C ARG A 108 11.12 14.86 -10.71
N THR A 109 11.27 16.17 -10.59
CA THR A 109 12.25 16.97 -11.34
C THR A 109 13.32 17.48 -10.37
N GLN A 110 14.28 18.26 -10.87
CA GLN A 110 15.29 18.88 -10.00
C GLN A 110 14.68 19.89 -9.01
N SER A 111 13.51 20.46 -9.31
CA SER A 111 12.89 21.53 -8.55
C SER A 111 11.52 21.19 -7.95
N SER A 112 10.92 20.05 -8.29
CA SER A 112 9.55 19.71 -7.90
C SER A 112 9.34 18.21 -7.74
N ILE A 113 8.45 17.83 -6.84
CA ILE A 113 7.93 16.48 -6.64
C ILE A 113 6.42 16.52 -6.88
N PHE A 114 5.91 15.55 -7.64
CA PHE A 114 4.49 15.43 -7.97
C PHE A 114 3.90 14.21 -7.28
N VAL A 115 2.87 14.43 -6.47
CA VAL A 115 2.13 13.38 -5.75
C VAL A 115 0.67 13.47 -6.15
N ARG A 116 0.09 12.35 -6.57
CA ARG A 116 -1.34 12.23 -6.82
C ARG A 116 -2.03 11.81 -5.54
N GLU A 117 -2.80 12.74 -4.97
CA GLU A 117 -3.55 12.54 -3.73
C GLU A 117 -5.02 12.20 -4.03
N ARG A 118 -5.50 11.06 -3.52
CA ARG A 118 -6.91 10.65 -3.51
C ARG A 118 -7.28 10.27 -2.09
N HIS A 119 -7.86 11.21 -1.35
CA HIS A 119 -8.17 11.00 0.07
C HIS A 119 -9.39 10.10 0.27
N ILE A 120 -10.36 10.13 -0.64
CA ILE A 120 -11.58 9.31 -0.61
C ILE A 120 -11.69 8.53 -1.93
N PRO A 121 -11.99 7.22 -1.94
CA PRO A 121 -12.03 6.41 -3.16
C PRO A 121 -13.00 6.91 -4.24
N SER A 122 -14.09 7.57 -3.84
CA SER A 122 -15.10 8.12 -4.74
C SER A 122 -14.74 9.49 -5.34
N GLN A 123 -13.61 10.08 -4.94
CA GLN A 123 -13.15 11.37 -5.44
C GLN A 123 -12.12 11.20 -6.56
N GLU A 124 -12.15 12.12 -7.51
CA GLU A 124 -11.08 12.22 -8.50
C GLU A 124 -9.75 12.56 -7.82
N PRO A 125 -8.65 11.93 -8.25
CA PRO A 125 -7.36 12.21 -7.69
C PRO A 125 -6.90 13.63 -8.06
N ILE A 126 -6.26 14.31 -7.12
CA ILE A 126 -5.70 15.64 -7.31
C ILE A 126 -4.18 15.49 -7.42
N GLU A 127 -3.60 15.98 -8.51
CA GLU A 127 -2.14 16.09 -8.62
C GLU A 127 -1.68 17.30 -7.82
N ARG A 128 -0.74 17.07 -6.90
CA ARG A 128 -0.13 18.10 -6.05
C ARG A 128 1.32 18.31 -6.46
N GLU A 129 1.70 19.56 -6.67
CA GLU A 129 3.10 19.95 -6.86
C GLU A 129 3.71 20.42 -5.53
N PHE A 130 4.83 19.81 -5.15
CA PHE A 130 5.69 20.25 -4.05
C PHE A 130 7.01 20.75 -4.62
N LYS A 131 7.28 22.05 -4.49
CA LYS A 131 8.58 22.60 -4.90
C LYS A 131 9.67 22.07 -3.96
N LEU A 132 10.66 21.41 -4.52
CA LEU A 132 11.80 20.86 -3.80
C LEU A 132 12.83 21.95 -3.55
N LEU A 133 13.00 22.32 -2.27
CA LEU A 133 13.95 23.36 -1.87
C LEU A 133 15.30 22.75 -1.46
N ASN A 134 15.28 21.62 -0.75
CA ASN A 134 16.50 20.92 -0.38
C ASN A 134 16.21 19.45 -0.03
N ILE A 135 17.20 18.58 -0.27
CA ILE A 135 17.23 17.22 0.25
C ILE A 135 18.46 17.09 1.14
N LEU A 136 18.25 16.54 2.34
CA LEU A 136 19.31 16.17 3.25
C LEU A 136 19.30 14.65 3.36
N ASP A 137 20.18 14.01 2.59
CA ASP A 137 20.24 12.56 2.47
C ASP A 137 20.51 11.84 3.78
N PHE A 138 20.05 10.60 3.84
CA PHE A 138 20.40 9.73 4.96
C PHE A 138 21.91 9.54 5.01
N THR A 139 22.48 9.72 6.20
CA THR A 139 23.87 9.35 6.48
C THR A 139 23.92 8.62 7.80
N SER A 140 24.89 7.71 7.97
CA SER A 140 25.11 6.99 9.23
C SER A 140 25.33 7.92 10.42
N LYS A 141 25.96 9.08 10.20
CA LYS A 141 26.15 10.13 11.21
C LYS A 141 24.84 10.81 11.60
N ARG A 142 23.94 11.07 10.65
CA ARG A 142 22.65 11.75 10.90
C ARG A 142 21.57 10.81 11.41
N LYS A 143 21.58 9.54 10.97
CA LYS A 143 20.55 8.51 11.21
C LYS A 143 19.12 8.92 10.78
N ARG A 144 19.02 9.91 9.91
CA ARG A 144 17.75 10.46 9.39
C ARG A 144 17.93 11.09 8.03
N MET A 145 16.88 11.04 7.23
CA MET A 145 16.70 11.76 5.97
C MET A 145 15.72 12.91 6.18
N SER A 146 15.91 14.03 5.49
CA SER A 146 14.96 15.13 5.51
C SER A 146 14.80 15.76 4.13
N VAL A 147 13.61 16.28 3.87
CA VAL A 147 13.28 17.03 2.66
C VAL A 147 12.64 18.34 3.07
N ILE A 148 13.05 19.43 2.42
CA ILE A 148 12.46 20.76 2.57
C ILE A 148 11.70 21.05 1.29
N VAL A 149 10.39 21.24 1.39
CA VAL A 149 9.50 21.52 0.26
C VAL A 149 8.64 22.75 0.52
N GLN A 150 8.16 23.38 -0.55
CA GLN A 150 7.08 24.35 -0.50
C GLN A 150 5.84 23.76 -1.18
N ASP A 151 4.69 23.82 -0.51
CA ASP A 151 3.42 23.38 -1.08
C ASP A 151 2.79 24.45 -2.00
N GLU A 152 1.66 24.10 -2.63
CA GLU A 152 0.92 24.97 -3.55
C GLU A 152 0.38 26.25 -2.90
N SER A 153 0.19 26.23 -1.57
CA SER A 153 -0.23 27.41 -0.80
C SER A 153 0.94 28.30 -0.38
N GLY A 154 2.17 27.90 -0.70
CA GLY A 154 3.39 28.64 -0.39
C GLY A 154 4.01 28.32 0.97
N HIS A 155 3.43 27.40 1.74
CA HIS A 155 3.98 26.99 3.04
C HIS A 155 5.22 26.13 2.86
N ILE A 156 6.25 26.43 3.65
CA ILE A 156 7.50 25.65 3.68
C ILE A 156 7.39 24.57 4.75
N LEU A 157 7.60 23.31 4.35
CA LEU A 157 7.54 22.13 5.18
C LEU A 157 8.91 21.47 5.26
N LEU A 158 9.36 21.16 6.48
CA LEU A 158 10.48 20.26 6.74
C LEU A 158 9.92 18.90 7.13
N LEU A 159 10.11 17.90 6.27
CA LEU A 159 9.67 16.53 6.52
C LEU A 159 10.89 15.65 6.79
N CYS A 160 10.79 14.73 7.74
CA CYS A 160 11.92 13.93 8.19
C CYS A 160 11.49 12.50 8.53
N LYS A 161 12.29 11.52 8.12
CA LYS A 161 12.20 10.12 8.55
C LYS A 161 13.55 9.65 9.07
N GLY A 162 13.57 8.84 10.13
CA GLY A 162 14.81 8.33 10.71
C GLY A 162 14.57 7.63 12.04
N ALA A 163 15.63 7.04 12.57
CA ALA A 163 15.58 6.39 13.87
C ALA A 163 15.53 7.44 14.99
N ASP A 164 14.80 7.10 16.05
CA ASP A 164 14.95 7.75 17.33
C ASP A 164 16.41 7.59 17.82
N ARG A 165 16.92 8.62 18.49
CA ARG A 165 18.15 8.46 19.25
C ARG A 165 17.76 7.85 20.58
N SER A 166 18.18 6.62 20.82
CA SER A 166 18.14 6.00 22.16
C SER A 166 19.08 6.68 23.16
N ASP A 167 19.83 7.69 22.71
CA ASP A 167 20.63 8.55 23.58
C ASP A 167 19.73 9.63 24.21
N HIS A 168 18.88 9.21 25.14
CA HIS A 168 18.55 10.08 26.27
C HIS A 168 19.87 10.43 26.98
N PRO A 169 20.17 11.70 27.28
CA PRO A 169 21.14 11.99 28.33
C PRO A 169 20.66 11.43 29.68
#